data_AF-A0A940U4F4-F1
#
_entry.id   AF-A0A940U4F4-F1
#
_cell.length_a   1.000
_cell.length_b   1.000
_cell.length_c   1.000
_cell.angle_alpha   90.00
_cell.angle_beta   90.00
_cell.angle_gamma   90.00
#
_symmetry.space_group_name_H-M   'P 1'
#
loop_
_entity.id
_entity.type
_entity.pdbx_description
1 polymer ?
#
loop_
_entity_poly.entity_id
_entity_poly.type
_entity_poly.pdbx_seq_one_letter_code
_entity_poly.pdbx_strand_id
1 'polypeptide(L)' 'PAGLYTLNSMGAVQLEIDGCLECGTCRMVCGTEVLEWNYPLGGTGVQFRFG' A
#
# COMPACT_ATOMS: atom_id res chain seq x y z
N PRO A 1 -5.46 -3.49 -5.45
CA PRO A 1 -6.74 -3.93 -4.83
C PRO A 1 -7.48 -2.80 -4.09
N ALA A 2 -6.81 -2.03 -3.23
CA ALA A 2 -7.46 -1.00 -2.40
C ALA A 2 -7.53 0.42 -3.01
N GLY A 3 -7.10 0.62 -4.27
CA GLY A 3 -7.21 1.93 -4.93
C GLY A 3 -6.35 3.06 -4.35
N LEU A 4 -5.20 2.73 -3.74
CA LEU A 4 -4.42 3.68 -2.93
C LEU A 4 -3.45 4.57 -3.70
N TYR A 5 -3.44 4.52 -5.03
CA TYR A 5 -2.51 5.28 -5.87
C TYR A 5 -3.27 6.33 -6.66
N THR A 6 -2.86 7.58 -6.55
CA THR A 6 -3.43 8.70 -7.32
C THR A 6 -2.33 9.56 -7.94
N LEU A 7 -2.59 10.10 -9.13
CA LEU A 7 -1.72 11.10 -9.75
C LEU A 7 -2.18 12.48 -9.30
N ASN A 8 -1.29 13.25 -8.67
CA ASN A 8 -1.59 14.61 -8.24
C ASN A 8 -1.40 15.62 -9.40
N SER A 9 -1.76 16.89 -9.15
CA SER A 9 -1.66 17.97 -10.14
C SER A 9 -0.24 18.28 -10.60
N MET A 10 0.79 17.85 -9.86
CA MET A 10 2.20 17.99 -10.23
C MET A 10 2.72 16.81 -11.05
N GLY A 11 1.87 15.83 -11.37
CA GLY A 11 2.27 14.61 -12.07
C GLY A 11 3.03 13.61 -11.21
N ALA A 12 3.00 13.76 -9.88
CA ALA A 12 3.61 12.80 -8.94
C ALA A 12 2.56 11.78 -8.45
N VAL A 13 3.01 10.54 -8.24
CA VAL A 13 2.18 9.49 -7.64
C VAL A 13 2.15 9.67 -6.13
N GLN A 14 0.96 9.73 -5.56
CA GLN A 14 0.70 9.74 -4.12
C GLN A 14 0.12 8.39 -3.69
N LEU A 15 0.58 7.89 -2.55
CA LEU A 15 0.16 6.64 -1.93
C LEU A 15 -0.56 6.93 -0.60
N GLU A 16 -1.78 6.44 -0.46
CA GLU A 16 -2.54 6.50 0.80
C GLU A 16 -2.32 5.23 1.62
N ILE A 17 -1.35 5.25 2.55
CA ILE A 17 -0.90 4.06 3.29
C ILE A 17 -1.94 3.52 4.29
N ASP A 18 -2.81 4.37 4.82
CA ASP A 18 -3.82 4.00 5.83
C ASP A 18 -4.85 2.99 5.30
N GLY A 19 -5.03 2.91 3.98
CA GLY A 19 -5.88 1.92 3.34
C GLY A 19 -5.16 0.62 2.91
N CYS A 20 -3.89 0.44 3.29
CA CYS A 20 -3.11 -0.73 2.90
C CYS A 20 -3.73 -2.02 3.45
N LEU A 21 -4.05 -2.96 2.55
CA LEU A 21 -4.58 -4.28 2.91
C LEU A 21 -3.49 -5.32 3.18
N GLU A 22 -2.22 -4.88 3.28
CA GLU A 22 -1.07 -5.75 3.51
C GLU A 22 -0.89 -6.89 2.47
N CYS A 23 -1.53 -6.77 1.30
CA CYS A 23 -1.57 -7.83 0.28
C CYS A 23 -0.27 -8.00 -0.54
N GLY A 24 0.70 -7.08 -0.44
CA GLY A 24 1.97 -7.15 -1.16
C GLY A 24 1.92 -6.96 -2.69
N THR A 25 0.76 -6.70 -3.30
CA THR A 25 0.66 -6.56 -4.78
C THR A 25 1.56 -5.44 -5.33
N CYS A 26 1.66 -4.31 -4.63
CA CYS A 26 2.52 -3.21 -5.04
C CYS A 26 4.00 -3.60 -5.07
N ARG A 27 4.48 -4.33 -4.06
CA ARG A 27 5.83 -4.89 -4.03
C ARG A 27 6.09 -5.81 -5.24
N MET A 28 5.12 -6.65 -5.58
CA MET A 28 5.25 -7.61 -6.69
C MET A 28 5.30 -6.91 -8.07
N VAL A 29 4.51 -5.87 -8.27
CA VAL A 29 4.39 -5.20 -9.57
C VAL A 29 5.47 -4.13 -9.77
N CYS A 30 5.78 -3.35 -8.74
CA CYS A 30 6.73 -2.24 -8.83
C CYS A 30 8.18 -2.67 -8.55
N GLY A 31 8.38 -3.77 -7.82
CA GLY A 31 9.71 -4.20 -7.37
C GLY A 31 10.26 -3.36 -6.22
N THR A 32 11.38 -3.83 -5.67
CA THR A 32 12.07 -3.23 -4.51
C THR A 32 12.79 -1.93 -4.82
N GLU A 33 13.11 -1.69 -6.09
CA GLU A 33 13.81 -0.47 -6.52
C GLU A 33 12.90 0.77 -6.48
N VAL A 34 11.58 0.56 -6.53
CA VAL A 34 10.57 1.63 -6.63
C VAL A 34 9.91 1.93 -5.29
N LEU A 35 9.69 0.91 -4.47
CA LEU A 35 9.11 1.07 -3.14
C LEU A 35 9.64 0.04 -2.15
N GLU A 36 9.86 0.50 -0.92
CA GLU A 36 10.09 -0.37 0.22
C GLU A 36 8.75 -0.78 0.83
N TRP A 37 8.55 -2.08 1.04
CA TRP A 37 7.30 -2.61 1.58
C TRP A 37 7.57 -3.42 2.83
N ASN A 38 6.89 -3.07 3.91
CA ASN A 38 6.99 -3.74 5.21
C ASN A 38 5.60 -3.90 5.82
N TYR A 39 5.43 -4.93 6.65
CA TYR A 39 4.26 -5.04 7.52
C TYR A 39 4.28 -3.91 8.56
N PRO A 40 3.11 -3.40 8.96
CA PRO A 40 3.03 -2.42 10.02
C PRO A 40 3.36 -3.08 11.38
N LEU A 41 3.52 -2.26 12.42
CA LEU A 41 3.78 -2.77 13.76
C LEU A 41 2.62 -3.65 14.25
N GLY A 42 2.93 -4.68 15.05
CA GLY A 42 1.92 -5.59 15.59
C GLY A 42 0.80 -4.83 16.32
N GLY A 43 -0.44 -5.24 16.07
CA GLY A 43 -1.64 -4.57 16.61
C GLY A 43 -2.12 -3.35 15.80
N THR A 44 -1.46 -3.04 14.68
CA THR A 44 -1.89 -2.01 13.72
C THR A 44 -2.15 -2.65 12.34
N GLY A 45 -2.56 -1.84 11.36
CA GLY A 45 -2.81 -2.30 10.01
C GLY A 45 -4.21 -2.84 9.78
N VAL A 46 -4.36 -3.70 8.77
CA VAL A 46 -5.67 -4.21 8.36
C VAL A 46 -6.21 -5.24 9.36
N GLN A 47 -7.52 -5.19 9.62
CA GLN A 47 -8.20 -6.14 10.50
C GLN A 47 -9.39 -6.76 9.76
N PHE A 48 -9.33 -8.07 9.49
CA PHE A 48 -10.40 -8.81 8.82
C PHE A 48 -11.37 -9.37 9.86
N ARG A 49 -12.67 -9.05 9.73
CA ARG A 49 -13.72 -9.59 10.62
C ARG A 49 -14.29 -10.92 10.14
N PHE A 50 -14.32 -11.14 8.83
CA PHE A 50 -14.89 -12.32 8.17
C PHE A 50 -14.04 -12.69 6.95
N GLY A 51 -12.72 -12.80 7.16
CA GLY A 51 -11.70 -12.94 6.10
C GLY A 51 -12.08 -13.91 4.98
#